data_AF-A0A918JU80-F1
#
_entry.id   AF-A0A918JU80-F1
#
_cell.length_a   1.000
_cell.length_b   1.000
_cell.length_c   1.000
_cell.angle_alpha   90.00
_cell.angle_beta   90.00
_cell.angle_gamma   90.00
#
_symmetry.space_group_name_H-M   'P 1'
#
loop_
_entity.id
_entity.type
_entity.pdbx_description
1 polymer ?
#
loop_
_entity_poly.entity_id
_entity_poly.type
_entity_poly.pdbx_seq_one_letter_code
_entity_poly.pdbx_strand_id
1 'polypeptide(L)'
;MKAKKYYKHQKEFISSIVMHFHIDINDFKDCIQAGKCYECLLYQWSIRLYKKGVPVEEAIQIIYRTRIFVLRDKAYNRQLRKAMYY
;
A
#
# COMPACT_ATOMS: atom_id res chain seq x y z
N MET A 1 6.35 6.62 25.72
CA MET A 1 5.75 7.64 24.82
C MET A 1 6.24 7.60 23.36
N LYS A 2 7.55 7.42 23.07
CA LYS A 2 8.09 7.43 21.68
C LYS A 2 7.44 6.40 20.73
N ALA A 3 7.24 5.16 21.17
CA ALA A 3 6.64 4.10 20.35
C ALA A 3 5.19 4.41 19.92
N LYS A 4 4.37 5.01 20.80
CA LYS A 4 2.99 5.40 20.50
C LYS A 4 2.93 6.50 19.42
N LYS A 5 3.86 7.47 19.47
CA LYS A 5 3.97 8.54 18.47
C LYS A 5 4.43 8.00 17.10
N TYR A 6 5.41 7.10 17.10
CA TYR A 6 5.89 6.42 15.88
C TYR A 6 4.75 5.62 15.22
N TYR A 7 4.01 4.83 15.99
CA TYR A 7 2.88 4.06 15.48
C TYR A 7 1.75 4.93 14.94
N LYS A 8 1.46 6.07 15.60
CA LYS A 8 0.47 7.04 15.10
C LYS A 8 0.91 7.62 13.74
N HIS A 9 2.15 8.10 13.65
CA HIS A 9 2.66 8.69 12.41
C HIS A 9 2.76 7.66 11.26
N GLN A 10 3.11 6.41 11.57
CA GLN A 10 3.10 5.33 10.59
C GLN A 10 1.69 5.08 10.04
N LYS A 11 0.67 5.07 10.92
CA LYS A 11 -0.73 4.93 10.51
C LYS A 11 -1.17 6.07 9.62
N GLU A 12 -0.87 7.31 10.01
CA GLU A 12 -1.21 8.50 9.22
C GLU A 12 -0.57 8.45 7.83
N PHE A 13 0.71 8.10 7.76
CA PHE A 13 1.42 7.94 6.49
C PHE A 13 0.77 6.91 5.56
N ILE A 14 0.42 5.73 6.09
CA ILE A 14 -0.22 4.67 5.31
C ILE A 14 -1.63 5.09 4.90
N SER A 15 -2.42 5.68 5.80
CA SER A 15 -3.77 6.17 5.48
C SER A 15 -3.76 7.20 4.36
N SER A 16 -2.82 8.15 4.37
CA SER A 16 -2.69 9.14 3.30
C SER A 16 -2.42 8.49 1.94
N ILE A 17 -1.58 7.46 1.89
CA ILE A 17 -1.34 6.68 0.66
C ILE A 17 -2.62 5.96 0.22
N VAL A 18 -3.25 5.21 1.12
CA VAL A 18 -4.44 4.39 0.82
C VAL A 18 -5.59 5.26 0.31
N MET A 19 -5.86 6.38 0.98
CA MET A 19 -6.87 7.35 0.56
C MET A 19 -6.57 7.97 -0.80
N HIS A 20 -5.29 8.22 -1.12
CA HIS A 20 -4.89 8.72 -2.43
C HIS A 20 -5.19 7.72 -3.56
N PHE A 21 -5.13 6.42 -3.28
CA PHE A 21 -5.52 5.38 -4.23
C PHE A 21 -7.04 5.11 -4.25
N HIS A 22 -7.84 5.95 -3.59
CA HIS A 22 -9.30 5.83 -3.48
C HIS A 22 -9.77 4.49 -2.89
N ILE A 23 -8.97 3.90 -2.00
CA ILE A 23 -9.33 2.69 -1.27
C ILE A 23 -9.83 3.10 0.11
N ASP A 24 -10.97 2.56 0.54
CA ASP A 24 -11.44 2.78 1.91
C ASP A 24 -10.48 2.13 2.92
N ILE A 25 -10.22 2.82 4.03
CA ILE A 25 -9.21 2.37 5.01
C ILE A 25 -9.66 1.13 5.79
N ASN A 26 -10.96 0.88 5.92
CA ASN A 26 -11.50 -0.30 6.58
C ASN A 26 -11.47 -1.47 5.59
N ASP A 27 -11.94 -1.25 4.36
CA ASP A 27 -11.85 -2.25 3.28
C ASP A 27 -10.39 -2.68 3.05
N PHE A 28 -9.45 -1.73 3.09
CA PHE A 28 -8.03 -2.00 2.96
C PHE A 28 -7.50 -2.94 4.05
N LYS A 29 -7.91 -2.73 5.31
CA LYS A 29 -7.50 -3.60 6.43
C LYS A 29 -8.09 -4.99 6.28
N ASP A 30 -9.37 -5.08 5.91
CA ASP A 30 -10.05 -6.34 5.74
C ASP A 30 -9.43 -7.14 4.58
N CYS A 31 -9.09 -6.46 3.48
CA CYS A 31 -8.35 -7.05 2.35
C CYS A 31 -6.95 -7.55 2.75
N ILE A 32 -6.22 -6.83 3.60
CA ILE A 32 -4.94 -7.30 4.14
C ILE A 32 -5.13 -8.56 4.98
N GLN A 33 -6.14 -8.58 5.87
CA GLN A 33 -6.42 -9.74 6.73
C GLN A 33 -6.85 -10.96 5.90
N ALA A 34 -7.64 -10.74 4.85
CA ALA A 34 -8.02 -11.76 3.89
C ALA A 34 -6.89 -12.19 2.94
N GLY A 35 -5.71 -11.55 3.02
CA GLY A 35 -4.55 -11.89 2.19
C GLY A 35 -4.68 -11.48 0.73
N LYS A 36 -5.54 -10.50 0.40
CA LYS A 36 -5.65 -10.00 -0.98
C LYS A 36 -4.31 -9.42 -1.41
N CYS A 37 -3.84 -9.87 -2.58
CA CYS A 37 -2.45 -9.64 -2.98
C CYS A 37 -2.14 -8.15 -3.16
N TYR A 38 -3.06 -7.37 -3.74
CA TYR A 38 -2.79 -5.97 -4.07
C TYR A 38 -2.63 -5.08 -2.82
N GLU A 39 -3.58 -5.18 -1.88
CA GLU A 39 -3.59 -4.39 -0.66
C GLU A 39 -2.42 -4.78 0.26
N CYS A 40 -2.07 -6.07 0.31
CA CYS A 40 -0.86 -6.55 0.98
C CYS A 40 0.41 -5.91 0.41
N LEU A 41 0.52 -5.77 -0.91
CA LEU A 41 1.69 -5.16 -1.54
C LEU A 41 1.77 -3.67 -1.28
N LEU A 42 0.63 -2.98 -1.42
CA LEU A 42 0.53 -1.55 -1.14
C LEU A 42 0.95 -1.26 0.30
N TYR A 43 0.51 -2.08 1.25
CA TYR A 43 0.94 -2.01 2.64
C TYR A 43 2.45 -2.22 2.79
N GLN A 44 3.00 -3.27 2.19
CA GLN A 44 4.44 -3.57 2.27
C GLN A 44 5.31 -2.44 1.69
N TRP A 45 4.93 -1.88 0.54
CA TRP A 45 5.62 -0.73 -0.05
C TRP A 45 5.56 0.49 0.85
N SER A 46 4.37 0.80 1.38
CA SER A 46 4.17 1.93 2.30
C SER A 46 5.03 1.81 3.56
N ILE A 47 5.10 0.61 4.16
CA ILE A 47 5.96 0.35 5.32
C ILE A 47 7.43 0.56 5.00
N ARG A 48 7.90 0.07 3.83
CA ARG A 48 9.30 0.24 3.41
C ARG A 48 9.66 1.70 3.18
N LEU A 49 8.78 2.46 2.54
CA LEU A 49 8.97 3.89 2.27
C LEU A 49 8.96 4.71 3.58
N TYR A 50 8.03 4.39 4.48
CA TYR A 50 7.99 5.00 5.80
C TYR A 50 9.28 4.77 6.60
N LYS A 51 9.79 3.53 6.62
CA LYS A 51 11.05 3.19 7.31
C LYS A 51 12.27 3.90 6.71
N LYS A 52 12.21 4.25 5.43
CA LYS A 52 13.24 5.04 4.74
C LYS A 52 13.10 6.55 4.97
N GLY A 53 12.04 7.00 5.64
CA GLY A 53 11.78 8.42 5.87
C GLY A 53 11.35 9.18 4.61
N VAL A 54 10.83 8.48 3.60
CA VAL A 54 10.36 9.10 2.36
C VAL A 54 9.11 9.95 2.67
N PRO A 55 9.02 11.20 2.19
CA PRO A 55 7.81 12.03 2.32
C PRO A 55 6.59 11.38 1.65
N VAL A 56 5.39 11.68 2.14
CA VAL A 56 4.17 10.98 1.70
C VAL A 56 3.86 11.24 0.23
N GLU A 57 4.07 12.46 -0.26
CA GLU A 57 3.85 12.85 -1.65
C GLU A 57 4.79 12.11 -2.60
N GLU A 58 6.06 11.98 -2.20
CA GLU A 58 7.06 11.22 -2.97
C GLU A 58 6.74 9.72 -2.94
N ALA A 59 6.34 9.19 -1.79
CA ALA A 59 5.95 7.81 -1.64
C ALA A 59 4.77 7.43 -2.55
N ILE A 60 3.77 8.31 -2.67
CA ILE A 60 2.64 8.16 -3.60
C ILE A 60 3.14 8.03 -5.04
N GLN A 61 4.05 8.91 -5.48
CA GLN A 61 4.60 8.88 -6.84
C GLN A 61 5.41 7.60 -7.10
N ILE A 62 6.21 7.16 -6.13
CA ILE A 62 6.96 5.90 -6.23
C ILE A 62 5.99 4.73 -6.37
N ILE A 63 4.98 4.64 -5.51
CA ILE A 63 3.98 3.56 -5.55
C ILE A 63 3.23 3.56 -6.88
N TYR A 64 2.84 4.73 -7.39
CA TYR A 64 2.16 4.83 -8.69
C TYR A 64 3.01 4.27 -9.83
N ARG A 65 4.30 4.62 -9.87
CA ARG A 65 5.25 4.09 -10.85
C ARG A 65 5.46 2.59 -10.67
N THR A 66 5.72 2.13 -9.46
CA THR A 66 5.91 0.71 -9.15
C THR A 66 4.69 -0.11 -9.55
N ARG A 67 3.47 0.38 -9.30
CA ARG A 67 2.22 -0.24 -9.72
C ARG A 67 2.18 -0.47 -11.22
N ILE A 68 2.60 0.51 -12.04
CA ILE A 68 2.63 0.37 -13.51
C ILE A 68 3.59 -0.76 -13.93
N PHE A 69 4.78 -0.85 -13.32
CA PHE A 69 5.72 -1.93 -13.64
C PHE A 69 5.15 -3.31 -13.28
N VAL A 70 4.57 -3.40 -12.09
CA VAL A 70 3.96 -4.64 -11.57
C VAL A 70 2.77 -5.08 -12.42
N LEU A 71 1.95 -4.15 -12.88
CA LEU A 71 0.84 -4.39 -13.81
C LEU A 71 1.28 -4.58 -15.27
N ARG A 72 2.57 -4.44 -15.60
CA ARG A 72 3.10 -4.80 -16.93
C ARG A 72 3.74 -6.18 -16.93
N ASP A 73 4.19 -6.66 -15.78
CA ASP A 73 4.73 -8.01 -15.64
C ASP A 73 3.61 -9.06 -15.81
N LYS A 74 3.69 -9.86 -16.89
CA LYS A 74 2.67 -10.85 -17.26
C LYS A 74 2.53 -11.97 -16.22
N ALA A 75 3.60 -12.32 -15.51
CA ALA A 75 3.56 -13.36 -14.48
C ALA A 75 2.85 -12.85 -13.23
N TYR A 76 3.15 -11.62 -12.84
CA TYR A 76 2.55 -10.96 -11.69
C TYR A 76 1.07 -10.60 -11.90
N ASN A 77 0.73 -10.12 -13.10
CA ASN A 77 -0.64 -9.84 -13.50
C ASN A 77 -1.58 -11.03 -13.34
N ARG A 78 -1.09 -12.25 -13.57
CA ARG A 78 -1.94 -13.44 -13.48
C ARG A 78 -2.42 -13.69 -12.06
N GLN A 79 -1.63 -13.30 -11.05
CA GLN A 79 -1.99 -13.37 -9.64
C GLN A 79 -2.87 -12.18 -9.23
N LEU A 80 -2.53 -10.96 -9.65
CA LEU A 80 -3.34 -9.77 -9.35
C LEU A 80 -4.72 -9.78 -10.00
N ARG A 81 -4.84 -10.21 -11.27
CA ARG A 81 -6.14 -10.30 -11.95
C ARG A 81 -7.10 -11.23 -11.23
N LYS A 82 -6.63 -12.36 -10.70
CA LYS A 82 -7.47 -13.26 -9.90
C LYS A 82 -8.00 -12.59 -8.63
N ALA A 83 -7.26 -11.64 -8.06
CA ALA A 83 -7.66 -10.92 -6.85
C ALA A 83 -8.56 -9.70 -7.13
N MET A 84 -8.53 -9.14 -8.35
CA MET A 84 -9.30 -7.95 -8.73
C MET A 84 -10.72 -8.24 -9.24
N TYR A 85 -11.08 -9.51 -9.47
CA TYR A 85 -12.40 -9.93 -9.97
C TYR A 85 -13.26 -10.69 -8.93
N TYR A 86 -12.97 -10.51 -7.63
CA TYR A 86 -13.80 -10.95 -6.50
C TYR A 86 -13.92 -9.82 -5.46
#